data_AF-A0A0J8VMR1-F1
#
_entry.id   AF-A0A0J8VMR1-F1
#
_cell.length_a   1.000
_cell.length_b   1.000
_cell.length_c   1.000
_cell.angle_alpha   90.00
_cell.angle_beta   90.00
_cell.angle_gamma   90.00
#
_symmetry.space_group_name_H-M   'P 1'
#
loop_
_entity.id
_entity.type
_entity.pdbx_description
1 polymer ?
#
loop_
_entity_poly.entity_id
_entity_poly.type
_entity_poly.pdbx_seq_one_letter_code
_entity_poly.pdbx_strand_id
1 'polypeptide(L)'
;MKIKAVLAATLFSLSLTSCSAWIHGNKTLADGSQSDRQLSAKIVDGKTTRQEVEQTFGLKAEARNTRNKSFPDGKYALAQYIGHLNDLAGTYAHRSLYVAYDSNNVVVNHAITTNNFREKNVFEKDPVNVKNSAFASLNKGDSQSKVVSLLGQPREATFTDNGSLLWIYSSTEISRDASSYIPLYNMVKGTESGQSDRIYVEFDRKNQLTNLYSVTVSIVQGTSMGNAWDYQEKIDRLVKKY
;
A
#
# COMPACT_ATOMS: atom_id res chain seq x y z
N MET A 1 6.38 -16.89 69.51
CA MET A 1 5.21 -17.52 68.85
C MET A 1 4.16 -16.44 68.66
N LYS A 2 4.01 -15.90 67.45
CA LYS A 2 2.96 -16.20 66.44
C LYS A 2 1.57 -15.88 67.03
N ILE A 3 0.76 -14.93 66.54
CA ILE A 3 0.32 -14.67 65.17
C ILE A 3 -0.15 -13.20 65.07
N LYS A 4 0.28 -12.43 64.06
CA LYS A 4 -0.50 -11.34 63.44
C LYS A 4 -0.17 -11.33 61.94
N ALA A 5 -1.00 -11.98 61.15
CA ALA A 5 -0.91 -11.89 59.69
C ALA A 5 -1.79 -10.72 59.23
N VAL A 6 -1.12 -9.64 58.85
CA VAL A 6 -1.68 -8.44 58.22
C VAL A 6 -1.98 -8.77 56.75
N LEU A 7 -3.13 -8.30 56.27
CA LEU A 7 -3.51 -8.30 54.85
C LEU A 7 -2.39 -7.75 53.96
N ALA A 8 -2.04 -8.48 52.91
CA ALA A 8 -1.32 -7.93 51.77
C ALA A 8 -1.99 -8.40 50.48
N ALA A 9 -3.04 -7.66 50.08
CA ALA A 9 -3.54 -7.69 48.72
C ALA A 9 -2.43 -7.14 47.81
N THR A 10 -1.68 -8.03 47.15
CA THR A 10 -0.65 -7.61 46.19
C THR A 10 -1.17 -7.86 44.79
N LEU A 11 -1.40 -6.73 44.11
CA LEU A 11 -1.59 -6.53 42.68
C LEU A 11 -1.05 -7.67 41.82
N PHE A 12 -1.97 -8.38 41.15
CA PHE A 12 -1.68 -9.12 39.93
C PHE A 12 -2.08 -8.26 38.73
N SER A 13 -1.44 -7.11 38.57
CA SER A 13 -1.52 -6.32 37.34
C SER A 13 -0.50 -6.88 36.35
N LEU A 14 -0.80 -8.05 35.79
CA LEU A 14 -0.10 -8.53 34.61
C LEU A 14 -0.39 -7.57 33.45
N SER A 15 0.67 -6.93 33.02
CA SER A 15 0.82 -6.15 31.81
C SER A 15 0.37 -6.94 30.57
N LEU A 16 -0.91 -6.84 30.23
CA LEU A 16 -1.45 -7.11 28.89
C LEU A 16 -1.06 -5.98 27.92
N THR A 17 0.23 -5.72 27.71
CA THR A 17 0.68 -4.71 26.72
C THR A 17 1.00 -5.32 25.34
N SER A 18 0.88 -6.64 25.18
CA SER A 18 1.19 -7.32 23.91
C SER A 18 0.05 -7.37 22.88
N CYS A 19 -1.15 -6.87 23.18
CA CYS A 19 -2.28 -6.91 22.22
C CYS A 19 -2.47 -5.64 21.37
N SER A 20 -1.61 -4.62 21.49
CA SER A 20 -1.83 -3.32 20.82
C SER A 20 -1.28 -3.19 19.40
N ALA A 21 -0.44 -4.12 18.93
CA ALA A 21 0.06 -4.12 17.56
C ALA A 21 -0.93 -4.71 16.55
N TRP A 22 -1.85 -5.57 17.01
CA TRP A 22 -2.80 -6.26 16.12
C TRP A 22 -3.95 -5.37 15.67
N ILE A 23 -4.41 -4.45 16.52
CA ILE A 23 -5.58 -3.60 16.25
C ILE A 23 -5.21 -2.36 15.42
N HIS A 24 -4.06 -1.74 15.69
CA HIS A 24 -3.66 -0.46 15.08
C HIS A 24 -2.52 -0.59 14.05
N GLY A 25 -1.87 -1.74 13.92
CA GLY A 25 -0.61 -1.82 13.18
C GLY A 25 0.44 -0.89 13.79
N ASN A 26 1.14 -0.14 12.94
CA ASN A 26 2.08 0.91 13.35
C ASN A 26 1.36 2.07 14.03
N LYS A 27 1.62 2.26 15.34
CA LYS A 27 0.99 3.30 16.16
C LYS A 27 1.23 4.72 15.66
N THR A 28 2.44 5.03 15.22
CA THR A 28 2.80 6.36 14.69
C THR A 28 1.96 6.68 13.44
N LEU A 29 1.80 5.71 12.54
CA LEU A 29 0.98 5.88 11.34
C LEU A 29 -0.53 5.83 11.64
N ALA A 30 -0.94 5.09 12.67
CA ALA A 30 -2.33 5.01 13.10
C ALA A 30 -2.82 6.25 13.88
N ASP A 31 -1.92 7.18 14.23
CA ASP A 31 -2.29 8.41 14.92
C ASP A 31 -3.03 9.36 13.96
N GLY A 32 -4.35 9.42 14.13
CA GLY A 32 -5.24 10.29 13.36
C GLY A 32 -5.03 11.79 13.63
N SER A 33 -4.31 12.16 14.69
CA SER A 33 -3.98 13.57 14.96
C SER A 33 -2.81 14.07 14.12
N GLN A 34 -2.00 13.16 13.55
CA GLN A 34 -0.88 13.52 12.68
C GLN A 34 -1.31 13.53 11.21
N SER A 35 -0.93 14.60 10.52
CA SER A 35 -1.03 14.68 9.06
C SER A 35 0.10 13.91 8.37
N ASP A 36 -0.15 13.47 7.13
CA ASP A 36 0.85 12.80 6.30
C ASP A 36 2.12 13.67 6.12
N ARG A 37 1.98 15.00 6.07
CA ARG A 37 3.11 15.95 6.03
C ARG A 37 3.95 15.91 7.32
N GLN A 38 3.32 15.88 8.49
CA GLN A 38 4.04 15.80 9.77
C GLN A 38 4.76 14.47 9.94
N LEU A 39 4.16 13.38 9.45
CA LEU A 39 4.77 12.05 9.46
C LEU A 39 5.95 11.97 8.48
N SER A 40 5.79 12.45 7.25
CA SER A 40 6.85 12.51 6.24
C SER A 40 8.04 13.36 6.71
N ALA A 41 7.81 14.48 7.38
CA ALA A 41 8.87 15.34 7.90
C ALA A 41 9.80 14.69 8.96
N LYS A 42 9.43 13.51 9.50
CA LYS A 42 10.29 12.71 10.39
C LYS A 42 11.42 11.99 9.64
N ILE A 43 11.36 11.95 8.31
CA ILE A 43 12.35 11.30 7.45
C ILE A 43 12.99 12.36 6.55
N VAL A 44 14.31 12.35 6.49
CA VAL A 44 15.09 13.21 5.60
C VAL A 44 15.87 12.34 4.64
N ASP A 45 15.48 12.38 3.37
CA ASP A 45 16.14 11.63 2.30
C ASP A 45 17.64 11.95 2.22
N GLY A 46 18.45 10.93 2.00
CA GLY A 46 19.91 10.98 1.99
C GLY A 46 20.56 11.12 3.37
N LYS A 47 19.77 11.15 4.46
CA LYS A 47 20.30 11.26 5.83
C LYS A 47 19.74 10.18 6.76
N THR A 48 18.42 10.05 6.82
CA THR A 48 17.78 9.09 7.72
C THR A 48 18.17 7.67 7.32
N THR A 49 18.58 6.89 8.32
CA THR A 49 18.95 5.48 8.17
C THR A 49 17.73 4.58 8.36
N ARG A 50 17.80 3.36 7.87
CA ARG A 50 16.80 2.33 8.11
C ARG A 50 16.54 2.12 9.60
N GLN A 51 17.58 2.11 10.42
CA GLN A 51 17.45 1.94 11.86
C GLN A 51 16.64 3.09 12.49
N GLU A 52 16.86 4.34 12.09
CA GLU A 52 16.09 5.49 12.58
C GLU A 52 14.63 5.44 12.12
N VAL A 53 14.37 4.97 10.89
CA VAL A 53 12.98 4.72 10.43
C VAL A 53 12.33 3.66 11.31
N GLU A 54 13.00 2.53 11.55
CA GLU A 54 12.47 1.44 12.38
C GLU A 54 12.28 1.87 13.85
N GLN A 55 13.12 2.76 14.38
CA GLN A 55 12.93 3.34 15.71
C GLN A 55 11.70 4.27 15.77
N THR A 56 11.42 5.00 14.69
CA THR A 56 10.33 5.99 14.63
C THR A 56 8.98 5.35 14.30
N PHE A 57 8.99 4.38 13.41
CA PHE A 57 7.81 3.76 12.81
C PHE A 57 7.67 2.27 13.19
N GLY A 58 8.58 1.71 13.99
CA GLY A 58 8.50 0.31 14.38
C GLY A 58 8.85 -0.64 13.23
N LEU A 59 8.23 -1.82 13.23
CA LEU A 59 8.57 -2.88 12.27
C LEU A 59 7.87 -2.67 10.92
N LYS A 60 8.59 -3.02 9.85
CA LYS A 60 8.03 -3.08 8.51
C LYS A 60 6.98 -4.19 8.41
N ALA A 61 6.04 -4.03 7.49
CA ALA A 61 5.07 -5.04 7.14
C ALA A 61 5.75 -6.24 6.46
N GLU A 62 5.41 -7.44 6.94
CA GLU A 62 5.83 -8.73 6.37
C GLU A 62 4.60 -9.41 5.77
N ALA A 63 4.15 -8.98 4.59
CA ALA A 63 3.08 -9.66 3.86
C ALA A 63 3.60 -10.14 2.50
N ARG A 64 3.04 -11.25 1.98
CA ARG A 64 3.50 -11.86 0.72
C ARG A 64 3.45 -10.90 -0.48
N ASN A 65 2.59 -9.88 -0.40
CA ASN A 65 2.36 -8.92 -1.48
C ASN A 65 3.17 -7.61 -1.29
N THR A 66 4.00 -7.48 -0.25
CA THR A 66 4.82 -6.27 -0.09
C THR A 66 5.98 -6.30 -1.09
N ARG A 67 6.15 -5.19 -1.81
CA ARG A 67 7.30 -5.01 -2.70
C ARG A 67 8.53 -4.77 -1.83
N ASN A 68 9.54 -5.62 -1.98
CA ASN A 68 10.79 -5.55 -1.23
C ASN A 68 11.96 -4.99 -2.05
N LYS A 69 11.75 -4.74 -3.34
CA LYS A 69 12.75 -4.26 -4.31
C LYS A 69 12.13 -3.26 -5.29
N SER A 70 12.91 -2.25 -5.68
CA SER A 70 12.51 -1.25 -6.68
C SER A 70 12.43 -1.83 -8.09
N PHE A 71 11.81 -1.10 -9.01
CA PHE A 71 11.64 -1.51 -10.41
C PHE A 71 12.61 -0.76 -11.35
N PRO A 72 13.09 -1.36 -12.46
CA PRO A 72 12.85 -2.73 -12.91
C PRO A 72 13.75 -3.80 -12.30
N ASP A 73 14.98 -3.46 -11.94
CA ASP A 73 16.05 -4.41 -11.68
C ASP A 73 16.28 -4.66 -10.18
N GLY A 74 15.54 -3.99 -9.30
CA GLY A 74 15.63 -4.23 -7.86
C GLY A 74 16.82 -3.57 -7.18
N LYS A 75 17.23 -2.40 -7.67
CA LYS A 75 18.40 -1.68 -7.16
C LYS A 75 18.29 -1.31 -5.68
N TYR A 76 17.14 -0.84 -5.24
CA TYR A 76 16.88 -0.40 -3.87
C TYR A 76 16.11 -1.44 -3.08
N ALA A 77 16.43 -1.56 -1.80
CA ALA A 77 15.61 -2.32 -0.86
C ALA A 77 14.39 -1.47 -0.48
N LEU A 78 13.20 -2.08 -0.48
CA LEU A 78 11.96 -1.40 -0.12
C LEU A 78 11.43 -1.91 1.22
N ALA A 79 10.88 -1.00 2.00
CA ALA A 79 10.04 -1.33 3.15
C ALA A 79 8.72 -0.59 3.08
N GLN A 80 7.68 -1.24 3.61
CA GLN A 80 6.39 -0.64 3.84
C GLN A 80 6.07 -0.74 5.32
N TYR A 81 5.53 0.31 5.91
CA TYR A 81 5.02 0.34 7.29
C TYR A 81 3.54 0.72 7.22
N ILE A 82 2.68 0.05 7.98
CA ILE A 82 1.22 0.20 7.85
C ILE A 82 0.62 0.49 9.21
N GLY A 83 -0.07 1.63 9.32
CA GLY A 83 -0.96 1.94 10.43
C GLY A 83 -2.42 1.79 10.03
N HIS A 84 -3.25 1.30 10.95
CA HIS A 84 -4.68 1.11 10.76
C HIS A 84 -5.42 2.28 11.39
N LEU A 85 -6.08 3.08 10.56
CA LEU A 85 -6.98 4.13 11.00
C LEU A 85 -8.33 3.50 11.30
N ASN A 86 -8.73 3.58 12.58
CA ASN A 86 -9.89 2.89 13.13
C ASN A 86 -10.93 3.91 13.62
N ASP A 87 -12.19 3.53 13.55
CA ASP A 87 -13.28 4.17 14.27
C ASP A 87 -14.17 3.12 14.96
N LEU A 88 -15.37 3.50 15.39
CA LEU A 88 -16.30 2.60 16.07
C LEU A 88 -16.75 1.39 15.22
N ALA A 89 -16.66 1.49 13.89
CA ALA A 89 -17.00 0.41 12.96
C ALA A 89 -15.77 -0.39 12.49
N GLY A 90 -14.60 -0.17 13.11
CA GLY A 90 -13.36 -0.89 12.82
C GLY A 90 -12.40 -0.11 11.91
N THR A 91 -11.45 -0.81 11.29
CA THR A 91 -10.47 -0.21 10.38
C THR A 91 -11.14 0.27 9.12
N TYR A 92 -11.08 1.57 8.87
CA TYR A 92 -11.64 2.18 7.67
C TYR A 92 -10.58 2.56 6.64
N ALA A 93 -9.33 2.72 7.06
CA ALA A 93 -8.24 3.05 6.16
C ALA A 93 -6.90 2.48 6.65
N HIS A 94 -6.03 2.18 5.69
CA HIS A 94 -4.61 1.94 5.96
C HIS A 94 -3.80 3.17 5.55
N ARG A 95 -3.04 3.72 6.51
CA ARG A 95 -2.00 4.70 6.22
C ARG A 95 -0.66 3.96 6.07
N SER A 96 -0.08 4.04 4.89
CA SER A 96 1.16 3.33 4.55
C SER A 96 2.30 4.31 4.33
N LEU A 97 3.43 4.07 4.98
CA LEU A 97 4.72 4.67 4.66
C LEU A 97 5.53 3.70 3.80
N TYR A 98 5.97 4.17 2.64
CA TYR A 98 6.86 3.45 1.73
C TYR A 98 8.23 4.10 1.77
N VAL A 99 9.27 3.28 1.86
CA VAL A 99 10.66 3.76 1.97
C VAL A 99 11.56 2.94 1.05
N ALA A 100 12.38 3.63 0.26
CA ALA A 100 13.46 3.02 -0.51
C ALA A 100 14.80 3.26 0.20
N TYR A 101 15.60 2.22 0.33
CA TYR A 101 16.94 2.26 0.93
C TYR A 101 18.02 1.89 -0.09
N ASP A 102 19.14 2.58 -0.01
CA ASP A 102 20.37 2.22 -0.74
C ASP A 102 21.10 1.04 -0.08
N SER A 103 22.24 0.65 -0.66
CA SER A 103 23.10 -0.42 -0.13
C SER A 103 23.68 -0.13 1.25
N ASN A 104 23.71 1.14 1.67
CA ASN A 104 24.20 1.58 2.97
C ASN A 104 23.06 1.69 4.01
N ASN A 105 21.85 1.25 3.65
CA ASN A 105 20.64 1.38 4.46
C ASN A 105 20.26 2.84 4.76
N VAL A 106 20.59 3.77 3.88
CA VAL A 106 20.14 5.17 3.96
C VAL A 106 18.91 5.36 3.08
N VAL A 107 17.95 6.14 3.56
CA VAL A 107 16.73 6.46 2.81
C VAL A 107 17.09 7.23 1.54
N VAL A 108 16.67 6.71 0.39
CA VAL A 108 16.81 7.36 -0.92
C VAL A 108 15.62 8.24 -1.23
N ASN A 109 14.42 7.76 -0.90
CA ASN A 109 13.15 8.43 -1.07
C ASN A 109 12.09 7.77 -0.17
N HIS A 110 11.05 8.50 0.19
CA HIS A 110 9.92 7.99 0.97
C HIS A 110 8.59 8.63 0.55
N ALA A 111 7.48 7.95 0.80
CA ALA A 111 6.15 8.46 0.51
C ALA A 111 5.11 7.91 1.48
N ILE A 112 4.05 8.67 1.72
CA ILE A 112 2.90 8.24 2.51
C ILE A 112 1.66 8.23 1.62
N THR A 113 0.88 7.16 1.72
CA THR A 113 -0.47 7.10 1.14
C THR A 113 -1.48 6.69 2.21
N THR A 114 -2.73 7.13 2.04
CA THR A 114 -3.85 6.70 2.88
C THR A 114 -4.90 6.04 2.00
N ASN A 115 -5.03 4.72 2.12
CA ASN A 115 -6.03 3.94 1.43
C ASN A 115 -7.30 3.84 2.28
N ASN A 116 -8.29 4.68 2.00
CA ASN A 116 -9.63 4.60 2.60
C ASN A 116 -10.47 3.53 1.90
N PHE A 117 -10.89 2.50 2.64
CA PHE A 117 -11.66 1.37 2.13
C PHE A 117 -13.14 1.67 1.94
N ARG A 118 -13.65 2.75 2.56
CA ARG A 118 -15.07 3.11 2.49
C ARG A 118 -15.41 3.94 1.27
N GLU A 119 -14.40 4.52 0.63
CA GLU A 119 -14.58 5.46 -0.46
C GLU A 119 -13.70 5.06 -1.63
N LYS A 120 -14.29 4.90 -2.81
CA LYS A 120 -13.54 4.80 -4.06
C LYS A 120 -12.89 6.14 -4.42
N ASN A 121 -11.66 6.13 -4.91
CA ASN A 121 -11.02 7.33 -5.47
C ASN A 121 -11.64 7.66 -6.83
N VAL A 122 -11.28 8.81 -7.41
CA VAL A 122 -11.90 9.30 -8.66
C VAL A 122 -11.66 8.31 -9.79
N PHE A 123 -10.44 7.76 -9.90
CA PHE A 123 -10.09 6.75 -10.91
C PHE A 123 -10.90 5.46 -10.77
N GLU A 124 -11.10 4.94 -9.56
CA GLU A 124 -11.87 3.72 -9.30
C GLU A 124 -13.38 3.86 -9.59
N LYS A 125 -13.90 5.08 -9.66
CA LYS A 125 -15.32 5.35 -10.00
C LYS A 125 -15.55 5.37 -11.50
N ASP A 126 -14.58 5.84 -12.28
CA ASP A 126 -14.68 5.97 -13.74
C ASP A 126 -13.30 5.82 -14.39
N PRO A 127 -12.75 4.58 -14.44
CA PRO A 127 -11.38 4.35 -14.85
C PRO A 127 -11.12 4.75 -16.31
N VAL A 128 -12.14 4.68 -17.17
CA VAL A 128 -12.01 5.00 -18.59
C VAL A 128 -11.92 6.51 -18.80
N ASN A 129 -12.88 7.30 -18.32
CA ASN A 129 -12.89 8.74 -18.59
C ASN A 129 -11.82 9.48 -17.79
N VAL A 130 -11.53 9.02 -16.56
CA VAL A 130 -10.49 9.61 -15.72
C VAL A 130 -9.11 9.34 -16.31
N LYS A 131 -8.84 8.14 -16.82
CA LYS A 131 -7.62 7.85 -17.60
C LYS A 131 -7.48 8.78 -18.79
N ASN A 132 -8.52 8.91 -19.61
CA ASN A 132 -8.47 9.76 -20.81
C ASN A 132 -8.19 11.22 -20.43
N SER A 133 -8.85 11.73 -19.38
CA SER A 133 -8.62 13.07 -18.84
C SER A 133 -7.19 13.24 -18.32
N ALA A 134 -6.63 12.24 -17.63
CA ALA A 134 -5.25 12.26 -17.14
C ALA A 134 -4.24 12.32 -18.28
N PHE A 135 -4.41 11.49 -19.31
CA PHE A 135 -3.53 11.50 -20.48
C PHE A 135 -3.67 12.78 -21.32
N ALA A 136 -4.81 13.47 -21.29
CA ALA A 136 -4.99 14.74 -21.96
C ALA A 136 -4.39 15.93 -21.19
N SER A 137 -4.56 15.96 -19.85
CA SER A 137 -4.33 17.18 -19.05
C SER A 137 -3.04 17.18 -18.20
N LEU A 138 -2.50 16.01 -17.86
CA LEU A 138 -1.27 15.90 -17.08
C LEU A 138 -0.04 16.02 -17.98
N ASN A 139 0.89 16.87 -17.59
CA ASN A 139 2.12 17.16 -18.29
C ASN A 139 3.35 16.93 -17.41
N LYS A 140 4.49 16.66 -18.05
CA LYS A 140 5.78 16.58 -17.37
C LYS A 140 6.03 17.88 -16.60
N GLY A 141 6.44 17.78 -15.34
CA GLY A 141 6.61 18.93 -14.44
C GLY A 141 5.41 19.23 -13.55
N ASP A 142 4.23 18.64 -13.82
CA ASP A 142 3.05 18.86 -12.99
C ASP A 142 3.26 18.37 -11.55
N SER A 143 2.65 19.07 -10.59
CA SER A 143 2.74 18.74 -9.17
C SER A 143 1.89 17.52 -8.80
N GLN A 144 2.29 16.84 -7.73
CA GLN A 144 1.48 15.83 -7.05
C GLN A 144 0.06 16.31 -6.73
N SER A 145 -0.12 17.56 -6.30
CA SER A 145 -1.44 18.11 -5.99
C SER A 145 -2.37 18.15 -7.22
N LYS A 146 -1.83 18.47 -8.40
CA LYS A 146 -2.60 18.44 -9.64
C LYS A 146 -3.01 17.01 -9.99
N VAL A 147 -2.11 16.04 -9.85
CA VAL A 147 -2.42 14.62 -10.05
C VAL A 147 -3.52 14.15 -9.11
N VAL A 148 -3.42 14.46 -7.80
CA VAL A 148 -4.44 14.10 -6.81
C VAL A 148 -5.79 14.75 -7.14
N SER A 149 -5.81 16.00 -7.62
CA SER A 149 -7.06 16.67 -7.98
C SER A 149 -7.82 15.96 -9.11
N LEU A 150 -7.09 15.23 -9.97
CA LEU A 150 -7.66 14.55 -11.13
C LEU A 150 -7.96 13.07 -10.90
N LEU A 151 -7.03 12.35 -10.25
CA LEU A 151 -7.11 10.91 -10.05
C LEU A 151 -7.65 10.52 -8.65
N GLY A 152 -7.64 11.46 -7.70
CA GLY A 152 -7.82 11.21 -6.28
C GLY A 152 -6.54 10.76 -5.59
N GLN A 153 -6.67 10.26 -4.36
CA GLN A 153 -5.53 9.73 -3.60
C GLN A 153 -5.08 8.39 -4.18
N PRO A 154 -3.76 8.18 -4.35
CA PRO A 154 -3.23 6.88 -4.76
C PRO A 154 -3.47 5.84 -3.66
N ARG A 155 -3.67 4.59 -4.07
CA ARG A 155 -3.84 3.48 -3.11
C ARG A 155 -2.50 2.97 -2.62
N GLU A 156 -1.55 2.88 -3.54
CA GLU A 156 -0.23 2.36 -3.28
C GLU A 156 0.84 3.28 -3.86
N ALA A 157 2.06 3.10 -3.34
CA ALA A 157 3.24 3.70 -3.89
C ALA A 157 4.39 2.69 -3.93
N THR A 158 5.34 2.93 -4.82
CA THR A 158 6.61 2.21 -4.87
C THR A 158 7.69 3.12 -5.44
N PHE A 159 8.88 2.58 -5.69
CA PHE A 159 10.00 3.35 -6.22
C PHE A 159 10.66 2.64 -7.38
N THR A 160 11.15 3.42 -8.34
CA THR A 160 11.97 2.92 -9.44
C THR A 160 13.46 2.92 -9.06
N ASP A 161 14.31 2.30 -9.86
CA ASP A 161 15.75 2.18 -9.64
C ASP A 161 16.51 3.51 -9.81
N ASN A 162 15.84 4.54 -10.34
CA ASN A 162 16.35 5.90 -10.33
C ASN A 162 16.00 6.64 -9.00
N GLY A 163 15.19 6.02 -8.12
CA GLY A 163 14.75 6.57 -6.85
C GLY A 163 13.49 7.43 -6.95
N SER A 164 12.83 7.45 -8.11
CA SER A 164 11.59 8.18 -8.34
C SER A 164 10.43 7.47 -7.67
N LEU A 165 9.48 8.26 -7.20
CA LEU A 165 8.25 7.79 -6.59
C LEU A 165 7.28 7.36 -7.69
N LEU A 166 6.68 6.19 -7.54
CA LEU A 166 5.64 5.69 -8.43
C LEU A 166 4.34 5.55 -7.64
N TRP A 167 3.36 6.40 -7.92
CA TRP A 167 2.00 6.23 -7.41
C TRP A 167 1.22 5.26 -8.27
N ILE A 168 0.44 4.40 -7.61
CA ILE A 168 -0.34 3.35 -8.26
C ILE A 168 -1.83 3.58 -7.97
N TYR A 169 -2.58 3.68 -9.06
CA TYR A 169 -4.04 3.71 -9.08
C TYR A 169 -4.51 2.44 -9.80
N SER A 170 -5.52 1.78 -9.27
CA SER A 170 -6.04 0.53 -9.85
C SER A 170 -7.55 0.47 -9.71
N SER A 171 -8.23 0.08 -10.78
CA SER A 171 -9.62 -0.36 -10.76
C SER A 171 -9.66 -1.80 -11.25
N THR A 172 -10.04 -2.72 -10.38
CA THR A 172 -10.06 -4.16 -10.69
C THR A 172 -11.48 -4.67 -10.59
N GLU A 173 -11.96 -5.28 -11.67
CA GLU A 173 -13.24 -5.96 -11.74
C GLU A 173 -13.00 -7.44 -12.04
N ILE A 174 -13.35 -8.31 -11.09
CA ILE A 174 -13.20 -9.76 -11.19
C ILE A 174 -14.58 -10.40 -11.00
N SER A 175 -14.89 -11.39 -11.82
CA SER A 175 -16.15 -12.13 -11.78
C SER A 175 -15.91 -13.64 -11.95
N ARG A 176 -16.89 -14.45 -11.54
CA ARG A 176 -16.80 -15.91 -11.67
C ARG A 176 -16.90 -16.36 -13.11
N ASP A 177 -15.97 -17.22 -13.51
CA ASP A 177 -16.01 -17.84 -14.83
C ASP A 177 -17.17 -18.83 -14.92
N ALA A 178 -17.67 -19.05 -16.13
CA ALA A 178 -18.78 -19.98 -16.40
C ALA A 178 -18.53 -21.39 -15.83
N SER A 179 -17.29 -21.87 -15.85
CA SER A 179 -16.87 -23.15 -15.28
C SER A 179 -17.09 -23.26 -13.76
N SER A 180 -17.09 -22.14 -13.05
CA SER A 180 -17.30 -22.06 -11.60
C SER A 180 -18.76 -22.19 -11.18
N TYR A 181 -19.69 -22.26 -12.14
CA TYR A 181 -21.10 -22.56 -11.89
C TYR A 181 -21.41 -24.07 -12.01
N ILE A 182 -20.43 -24.90 -12.38
CA ILE A 182 -20.56 -26.37 -12.43
C ILE A 182 -20.18 -26.94 -11.05
N PRO A 183 -21.10 -27.56 -10.28
CA PRO A 183 -20.89 -27.86 -8.85
C PRO A 183 -19.63 -28.67 -8.50
N LEU A 184 -19.39 -29.80 -9.16
CA LEU A 184 -18.23 -30.66 -8.88
C LEU A 184 -16.93 -30.08 -9.45
N TYR A 185 -17.01 -29.39 -10.58
CA TYR A 185 -15.85 -28.74 -11.18
C TYR A 185 -15.40 -27.54 -10.35
N ASN A 186 -16.34 -26.71 -9.89
CA ASN A 186 -16.08 -25.58 -9.01
C ASN A 186 -15.50 -26.01 -7.66
N MET A 187 -15.82 -27.20 -7.15
CA MET A 187 -15.22 -27.68 -5.90
C MET A 187 -13.72 -28.01 -6.05
N VAL A 188 -13.27 -28.34 -7.27
CA VAL A 188 -11.90 -28.80 -7.54
C VAL A 188 -11.05 -27.74 -8.26
N LYS A 189 -11.62 -27.01 -9.23
CA LYS A 189 -10.93 -26.07 -10.14
C LYS A 189 -11.77 -24.85 -10.56
N GLY A 190 -12.58 -24.31 -9.65
CA GLY A 190 -13.26 -23.03 -9.87
C GLY A 190 -12.25 -21.91 -10.14
N THR A 191 -12.61 -21.01 -11.05
CA THR A 191 -11.82 -19.84 -11.43
C THR A 191 -12.66 -18.56 -11.45
N GLU A 192 -11.99 -17.45 -11.23
CA GLU A 192 -12.50 -16.10 -11.44
C GLU A 192 -11.57 -15.40 -12.42
N SER A 193 -12.14 -14.66 -13.37
CA SER A 193 -11.38 -13.84 -14.30
C SER A 193 -11.86 -12.40 -14.26
N GLY A 194 -10.96 -11.50 -14.61
CA GLY A 194 -11.24 -10.09 -14.52
C GLY A 194 -10.24 -9.24 -15.27
N GLN A 195 -10.50 -7.94 -15.25
CA GLN A 195 -9.62 -6.94 -15.81
C GLN A 195 -9.24 -5.93 -14.71
N SER A 196 -7.97 -5.54 -14.71
CA SER A 196 -7.42 -4.51 -13.84
C SER A 196 -6.86 -3.40 -14.71
N ASP A 197 -7.53 -2.24 -14.70
CA ASP A 197 -7.02 -1.01 -15.27
C ASP A 197 -6.18 -0.29 -14.23
N ARG A 198 -4.93 0.02 -14.59
CA ARG A 198 -3.95 0.64 -13.71
C ARG A 198 -3.39 1.90 -14.32
N ILE A 199 -3.20 2.92 -13.49
CA ILE A 199 -2.41 4.10 -13.82
C ILE A 199 -1.21 4.15 -12.88
N TYR A 200 -0.02 4.30 -13.46
CA TYR A 200 1.20 4.56 -12.73
C TYR A 200 1.66 5.98 -13.02
N VAL A 201 1.86 6.78 -11.98
CA VAL A 201 2.35 8.16 -12.10
C VAL A 201 3.73 8.24 -11.44
N GLU A 202 4.76 8.51 -12.24
CA GLU A 202 6.14 8.60 -11.76
C GLU A 202 6.48 10.07 -11.46
N PHE A 203 7.04 10.33 -10.28
CA PHE A 203 7.51 11.63 -9.84
C PHE A 203 9.00 11.60 -9.56
N ASP A 204 9.71 12.61 -10.02
CA ASP A 204 11.11 12.80 -9.62
C ASP A 204 11.26 13.15 -8.14
N ARG A 205 12.50 13.29 -7.69
CA ARG A 205 12.82 13.68 -6.30
C ARG A 205 12.42 15.11 -5.94
N LYS A 206 11.93 15.91 -6.91
CA LYS A 206 11.34 17.23 -6.68
C LYS A 206 9.80 17.16 -6.64
N ASN A 207 9.23 15.95 -6.61
CA ASN A 207 7.80 15.69 -6.63
C ASN A 207 7.09 16.21 -7.89
N GLN A 208 7.79 16.21 -9.02
CA GLN A 208 7.27 16.61 -10.32
C GLN A 208 7.04 15.40 -11.20
N LEU A 209 5.89 15.37 -11.89
CA LEU A 209 5.53 14.28 -12.79
C LEU A 209 6.59 14.14 -13.89
N THR A 210 7.10 12.92 -14.07
CA THR A 210 8.09 12.60 -15.10
C THR A 210 7.55 11.67 -16.17
N ASN A 211 6.77 10.66 -15.78
CA ASN A 211 6.16 9.69 -16.67
C ASN A 211 4.75 9.33 -16.20
N LEU A 212 3.91 8.97 -17.14
CA LEU A 212 2.56 8.45 -16.89
C LEU A 212 2.37 7.16 -17.69
N TYR A 213 1.92 6.11 -17.03
CA TYR A 213 1.66 4.82 -17.66
C TYR A 213 0.22 4.39 -17.43
N SER A 214 -0.41 3.83 -18.44
CA SER A 214 -1.67 3.11 -18.32
C SER A 214 -1.44 1.67 -18.70
N VAL A 215 -1.89 0.76 -17.84
CA VAL A 215 -1.77 -0.68 -18.04
C VAL A 215 -3.12 -1.30 -17.86
N THR A 216 -3.54 -2.10 -18.84
CA THR A 216 -4.70 -2.97 -18.71
C THR A 216 -4.19 -4.39 -18.58
N VAL A 217 -4.61 -5.08 -17.51
CA VAL A 217 -4.16 -6.41 -17.14
C VAL A 217 -5.36 -7.35 -17.07
N SER A 218 -5.30 -8.49 -17.74
CA SER A 218 -6.23 -9.60 -17.52
C SER A 218 -5.75 -10.42 -16.33
N ILE A 219 -6.67 -10.73 -15.42
CA ILE A 219 -6.43 -11.53 -14.22
C ILE A 219 -7.17 -12.86 -14.37
N VAL A 220 -6.51 -13.96 -14.00
CA VAL A 220 -7.15 -15.25 -13.74
C VAL A 220 -6.71 -15.73 -12.37
N GLN A 221 -7.67 -16.08 -11.53
CA GLN A 221 -7.45 -16.56 -10.16
C GLN A 221 -8.22 -17.86 -9.92
N GLY A 222 -7.56 -18.86 -9.34
CA GLY A 222 -8.24 -20.06 -8.85
C GLY A 222 -8.91 -19.81 -7.49
N THR A 223 -10.09 -20.40 -7.29
CA THR A 223 -10.93 -20.18 -6.10
C THR A 223 -11.17 -21.43 -5.27
N SER A 224 -10.63 -22.58 -5.70
CA SER A 224 -10.92 -23.89 -5.13
C SER A 224 -9.69 -24.54 -4.51
N MET A 225 -9.90 -25.59 -3.72
CA MET A 225 -8.80 -26.26 -3.01
C MET A 225 -7.66 -26.75 -3.93
N GLY A 226 -7.97 -27.12 -5.17
CA GLY A 226 -6.99 -27.62 -6.13
C GLY A 226 -6.21 -26.54 -6.90
N ASN A 227 -6.63 -25.27 -6.83
CA ASN A 227 -6.06 -24.19 -7.63
C ASN A 227 -6.05 -22.82 -6.92
N ALA A 228 -6.33 -22.73 -5.62
CA ALA A 228 -6.36 -21.46 -4.87
C ALA A 228 -5.02 -20.68 -4.90
N TRP A 229 -3.93 -21.35 -5.26
CA TRP A 229 -2.60 -20.77 -5.44
C TRP A 229 -2.36 -20.21 -6.84
N ASP A 230 -3.24 -20.52 -7.80
CA ASP A 230 -3.11 -20.11 -9.18
C ASP A 230 -3.58 -18.66 -9.30
N TYR A 231 -2.62 -17.76 -9.48
CA TYR A 231 -2.86 -16.36 -9.81
C TYR A 231 -2.00 -15.99 -11.01
N GLN A 232 -2.64 -15.50 -12.06
CA GLN A 232 -1.97 -15.08 -13.29
C GLN A 232 -2.44 -13.68 -13.69
N GLU A 233 -1.47 -12.82 -13.96
CA GLU A 233 -1.66 -11.52 -14.59
C GLU A 233 -1.05 -11.55 -15.99
N LYS A 234 -1.81 -11.09 -16.99
CA LYS A 234 -1.32 -10.86 -18.34
C LYS A 234 -1.53 -9.39 -18.70
N ILE A 235 -0.45 -8.70 -19.09
CA ILE A 235 -0.56 -7.35 -19.62
C ILE A 235 -1.18 -7.42 -21.01
N ASP A 236 -2.38 -6.84 -21.17
CA ASP A 236 -3.06 -6.77 -22.46
C ASP A 236 -2.67 -5.50 -23.22
N ARG A 237 -2.48 -4.40 -22.49
CA ARG A 237 -2.13 -3.11 -23.07
C ARG A 237 -1.25 -2.31 -22.11
N LEU A 238 -0.20 -1.71 -22.66
CA LEU A 238 0.65 -0.74 -21.97
C LEU A 238 0.73 0.53 -22.85
N VAL A 239 0.39 1.68 -22.27
CA VAL A 239 0.56 2.99 -22.91
C VAL A 239 1.43 3.84 -21.98
N LYS A 240 2.48 4.43 -22.54
CA LYS A 240 3.39 5.35 -21.84
C LYS A 240 3.25 6.76 -22.39
N LYS A 241 3.31 7.76 -21.51
CA LYS A 241 3.40 9.18 -21.84
C LYS A 241 4.64 9.77 -21.13
N TYR A 242 5.47 10.45 -21.93
CA TYR A 242 6.83 10.97 -21.64
C TYR A 242 7.91 9.91 -21.54
#